data_AF-A0A936TEP8-F1
#
_entry.id   AF-A0A936TEP8-F1
#
_cell.length_a   1.000
_cell.length_b   1.000
_cell.length_c   1.000
_cell.angle_alpha   90.00
_cell.angle_beta   90.00
_cell.angle_gamma   90.00
#
_symmetry.space_group_name_H-M   'P 1'
#
loop_
_entity.id
_entity.type
_entity.pdbx_description
1 polymer ?
#
loop_
_entity_poly.entity_id
_entity_poly.type
_entity_poly.pdbx_seq_one_letter_code
_entity_poly.pdbx_strand_id
1 'polypeptide(L)'
;MVWLFALPVAVWLWAVHLPHERRAPALTFAGMVTVFCLAVPVAAGVGERSTSEAVVETANSTAAATRPNPSEPAPSTAPTTTAAPPTTAPPTTPTTTAPPTTAPPTVAAPTSATPTTAPPTTAPPAPSGDVKALIGLLPVAAETDQDSYSRDLFAGWFDADNNGCDTRCEVLAAERHDSLPGLPEGGWLSAYDGYSTPDESELDIDHLVPLAEAWRSGASRWDPARRAAFANDLDAPESLIAVTAATNRSKSDSDPSGWQPRTLPTGAPTPPTG
;
A
#
# COMPACT_ATOMS: atom_id res chain seq x y z
N MET A 1 16.19 -26.20 19.31
CA MET A 1 15.18 -27.28 19.36
C MET A 1 13.85 -26.82 19.96
N VAL A 2 13.79 -26.26 21.18
CA VAL A 2 12.50 -25.89 21.85
C VAL A 2 11.53 -25.08 20.96
N TRP A 3 12.04 -24.13 20.17
CA TRP A 3 11.24 -23.25 19.29
C TRP A 3 10.38 -23.95 18.22
N LEU A 4 10.71 -25.18 17.80
CA LEU A 4 9.98 -25.89 16.74
C LEU A 4 8.55 -26.30 17.13
N PHE A 5 8.26 -26.44 18.43
CA PHE A 5 6.93 -26.82 18.92
C PHE A 5 6.01 -25.63 19.25
N ALA A 6 6.54 -24.41 19.30
CA ALA A 6 5.75 -23.20 19.58
C ALA A 6 5.02 -22.66 18.34
N LEU A 7 5.62 -22.85 17.15
CA LEU A 7 5.09 -22.39 15.86
C LEU A 7 3.65 -22.87 15.55
N PRO A 8 3.28 -24.16 15.64
CA PRO A 8 1.92 -24.58 15.35
C PRO A 8 0.89 -23.90 16.26
N VAL A 9 1.14 -23.79 17.58
CA VAL A 9 0.21 -23.15 18.51
C VAL A 9 -0.03 -21.68 18.13
N ALA A 10 1.02 -20.94 17.75
CA ALA A 10 0.89 -19.56 17.31
C ALA A 10 0.09 -19.43 15.99
N VAL A 11 0.35 -20.30 15.01
CA VAL A 11 -0.33 -20.27 13.70
C VAL A 11 -1.82 -20.67 13.83
N TRP A 12 -2.14 -21.65 14.68
CA TRP A 12 -3.54 -22.01 14.98
C TRP A 12 -4.28 -20.88 15.72
N LEU A 13 -3.64 -20.24 16.71
CA LEU A 13 -4.24 -19.09 17.40
C LEU A 13 -4.49 -17.91 16.46
N TRP A 14 -3.57 -17.63 15.53
CA TRP A 14 -3.74 -16.62 14.48
C TRP A 14 -4.92 -16.96 13.56
N ALA A 15 -4.98 -18.19 13.03
CA ALA A 15 -6.02 -18.62 12.09
C ALA A 15 -7.45 -18.50 12.65
N VAL A 16 -7.63 -18.71 13.97
CA VAL A 16 -8.95 -18.61 14.64
C VAL A 16 -9.42 -17.16 14.81
N HIS A 17 -8.52 -16.18 14.87
CA HIS A 17 -8.87 -14.76 15.08
C HIS A 17 -9.23 -13.99 13.80
N LEU A 18 -9.03 -14.57 12.62
CA LEU A 18 -9.40 -13.97 11.33
C LEU A 18 -10.94 -13.80 11.17
N PRO A 19 -11.42 -12.94 10.24
CA PRO A 19 -12.83 -12.89 9.86
C PRO A 19 -13.31 -14.19 9.19
N HIS A 20 -14.63 -14.44 9.21
CA HIS A 20 -15.23 -15.75 8.92
C HIS A 20 -14.79 -16.34 7.56
N GLU A 21 -14.85 -15.55 6.48
CA GLU A 21 -14.44 -16.01 5.14
C GLU A 21 -12.97 -16.47 5.07
N ARG A 22 -12.06 -15.82 5.80
CA ARG A 22 -10.62 -16.12 5.77
C ARG A 22 -10.20 -17.22 6.78
N ARG A 23 -11.10 -17.71 7.64
CA ARG A 23 -10.81 -18.80 8.62
C ARG A 23 -10.57 -20.16 7.95
N ALA A 24 -11.42 -20.58 7.01
CA ALA A 24 -11.33 -21.90 6.40
C ALA A 24 -9.98 -22.16 5.68
N PRO A 25 -9.46 -21.26 4.81
CA PRO A 25 -8.13 -21.45 4.23
C PRO A 25 -7.00 -21.35 5.28
N ALA A 26 -7.11 -20.45 6.26
CA ALA A 26 -6.08 -20.28 7.29
C ALA A 26 -5.94 -21.50 8.22
N LEU A 27 -7.06 -22.16 8.59
CA LEU A 27 -7.04 -23.41 9.35
C LEU A 27 -6.44 -24.56 8.53
N THR A 28 -6.67 -24.58 7.21
CA THR A 28 -6.06 -25.55 6.29
C THR A 28 -4.54 -25.37 6.23
N PHE A 29 -4.07 -24.13 6.12
CA PHE A 29 -2.65 -23.78 6.20
C PHE A 29 -2.03 -24.14 7.56
N ALA A 30 -2.71 -23.84 8.68
CA ALA A 30 -2.26 -24.21 10.02
C ALA A 30 -2.09 -25.73 10.19
N GLY A 31 -3.02 -26.52 9.63
CA GLY A 31 -2.90 -27.98 9.55
C GLY A 31 -1.66 -28.41 8.77
N MET A 32 -1.43 -27.85 7.58
CA MET A 32 -0.29 -28.20 6.72
C MET A 32 1.07 -27.87 7.37
N VAL A 33 1.20 -26.72 8.03
CA VAL A 33 2.39 -26.34 8.83
C VAL A 33 2.60 -27.31 9.99
N THR A 34 1.52 -27.72 10.67
CA THR A 34 1.59 -28.67 11.80
C THR A 34 2.09 -30.05 11.34
N VAL A 35 1.62 -30.54 10.19
CA VAL A 35 2.11 -31.79 9.59
C VAL A 35 3.59 -31.67 9.21
N PHE A 36 4.01 -30.57 8.58
CA PHE A 36 5.40 -30.36 8.19
C PHE A 36 6.35 -30.35 9.40
N CYS A 37 6.00 -29.66 10.49
CA CYS A 37 6.80 -29.64 11.73
C CYS A 37 6.91 -31.01 12.43
N LEU A 38 6.02 -31.96 12.15
CA LEU A 38 6.05 -33.32 12.71
C LEU A 38 6.69 -34.36 11.78
N ALA A 39 6.87 -34.05 10.50
CA ALA A 39 7.24 -35.01 9.45
C ALA A 39 8.73 -35.00 9.02
N VAL A 40 9.58 -34.14 9.62
CA VAL A 40 11.02 -34.07 9.29
C VAL A 40 11.85 -34.94 10.25
N PRO A 41 12.34 -36.12 9.83
CA PRO A 41 13.33 -36.87 10.61
C PRO A 41 14.69 -36.16 10.56
N VAL A 42 15.37 -36.08 11.71
CA VAL A 42 16.71 -35.47 11.81
C VAL A 42 17.76 -36.42 11.22
N ALA A 43 18.02 -36.30 9.93
CA ALA A 43 19.13 -36.97 9.26
C ALA A 43 20.45 -36.19 9.48
N ALA A 44 21.31 -36.69 10.37
CA ALA A 44 22.69 -36.22 10.47
C ALA A 44 23.56 -36.97 9.45
N GLY A 45 24.30 -36.24 8.61
CA GLY A 45 25.16 -36.79 7.56
C GLY A 45 26.21 -35.76 7.10
N VAL A 46 27.32 -36.24 6.54
CA VAL A 46 28.54 -35.45 6.27
C VAL A 46 29.07 -35.75 4.86
N GLY A 47 29.68 -34.74 4.22
CA GLY A 47 30.41 -34.86 2.94
C GLY A 47 29.57 -34.49 1.70
N GLU A 48 30.16 -34.06 0.59
CA GLU A 48 31.56 -33.65 0.39
C GLU A 48 31.69 -32.70 -0.82
N ARG A 49 32.90 -32.23 -1.13
CA ARG A 49 33.21 -31.21 -2.14
C ARG A 49 33.47 -31.83 -3.51
N SER A 50 32.97 -31.21 -4.58
CA SER A 50 33.50 -31.39 -5.95
C SER A 50 33.46 -30.08 -6.75
N THR A 51 34.18 -30.04 -7.86
CA THR A 51 34.44 -28.86 -8.71
C THR A 51 34.17 -29.17 -10.20
N SER A 52 34.55 -28.26 -11.10
CA SER A 52 34.43 -28.34 -12.58
C SER A 52 33.01 -28.08 -13.13
N GLU A 53 32.81 -27.48 -14.33
CA GLU A 53 33.77 -26.76 -15.17
C GLU A 53 33.13 -25.66 -16.05
N ALA A 54 34.04 -24.90 -16.65
CA ALA A 54 33.92 -23.82 -17.62
C ALA A 54 33.02 -24.06 -18.86
N VAL A 55 32.60 -22.96 -19.50
CA VAL A 55 33.04 -22.54 -20.85
C VAL A 55 32.54 -21.11 -21.12
N VAL A 56 33.38 -20.30 -21.80
CA VAL A 56 32.99 -19.04 -22.44
C VAL A 56 33.44 -19.14 -23.90
N GLU A 57 32.56 -18.82 -24.85
CA GLU A 57 32.94 -18.67 -26.26
C GLU A 57 32.27 -17.42 -26.86
N THR A 58 32.95 -16.80 -27.81
CA THR A 58 32.67 -15.45 -28.32
C THR A 58 32.54 -15.47 -29.84
N ALA A 59 31.50 -14.84 -30.38
CA ALA A 59 31.38 -14.53 -31.81
C ALA A 59 31.09 -13.02 -32.01
N ASN A 60 31.49 -12.48 -33.16
CA ASN A 60 31.64 -11.03 -33.39
C ASN A 60 31.36 -10.68 -34.88
N SER A 61 31.33 -9.38 -35.21
CA SER A 61 31.31 -8.79 -36.58
C SER A 61 29.93 -8.75 -37.28
N THR A 62 29.57 -7.75 -38.10
CA THR A 62 30.20 -6.44 -38.40
C THR A 62 29.17 -5.46 -39.05
N ALA A 63 29.47 -4.15 -39.04
CA ALA A 63 28.68 -3.06 -39.65
C ALA A 63 28.83 -3.01 -41.21
N ALA A 64 28.37 -2.04 -42.02
CA ALA A 64 27.76 -0.70 -41.86
C ALA A 64 26.91 -0.40 -43.15
N ALA A 65 26.47 0.80 -43.58
CA ALA A 65 26.61 2.22 -43.19
C ALA A 65 25.50 3.08 -43.87
N THR A 66 25.40 4.38 -43.53
CA THR A 66 25.16 5.57 -44.41
C THR A 66 24.27 6.66 -43.78
N ARG A 67 24.61 7.93 -44.02
CA ARG A 67 24.00 9.23 -43.56
C ARG A 67 23.75 10.12 -44.81
N PRO A 68 23.25 11.38 -44.77
CA PRO A 68 22.99 12.33 -43.66
C PRO A 68 21.47 12.69 -43.56
N ASN A 69 20.92 13.84 -43.14
CA ASN A 69 21.42 15.18 -42.75
C ASN A 69 20.54 15.81 -41.60
N PRO A 70 20.27 17.15 -41.41
CA PRO A 70 20.16 17.67 -40.03
C PRO A 70 18.90 18.49 -39.66
N SER A 71 18.71 18.71 -38.35
CA SER A 71 18.14 19.94 -37.77
C SER A 71 18.60 20.07 -36.30
N GLU A 72 18.89 21.30 -35.87
CA GLU A 72 19.36 21.70 -34.53
C GLU A 72 18.77 23.13 -34.25
N PRO A 73 18.68 23.66 -33.01
CA PRO A 73 19.86 23.86 -32.15
C PRO A 73 19.71 23.59 -30.62
N ALA A 74 20.84 23.24 -30.00
CA ALA A 74 21.36 23.61 -28.67
C ALA A 74 20.47 23.69 -27.39
N PRO A 75 21.00 23.17 -26.27
CA PRO A 75 20.88 23.81 -24.95
C PRO A 75 22.18 24.52 -24.50
N SER A 76 22.07 25.31 -23.43
CA SER A 76 23.08 26.32 -23.04
C SER A 76 24.26 25.78 -22.19
N THR A 77 25.39 26.49 -22.23
CA THR A 77 26.61 26.22 -21.46
C THR A 77 26.68 26.97 -20.13
N ALA A 78 26.97 26.29 -19.03
CA ALA A 78 27.54 26.87 -17.81
C ALA A 78 28.50 25.87 -17.12
N PRO A 79 29.61 26.32 -16.50
CA PRO A 79 30.64 25.41 -15.97
C PRO A 79 30.48 25.10 -14.48
N THR A 80 31.14 24.04 -14.01
CA THR A 80 31.48 23.86 -12.58
C THR A 80 32.80 23.11 -12.46
N THR A 81 33.67 23.52 -11.53
CA THR A 81 35.03 23.00 -11.37
C THR A 81 35.34 22.77 -9.89
N THR A 82 36.20 21.79 -9.61
CA THR A 82 36.95 21.61 -8.34
C THR A 82 36.16 21.14 -7.10
N ALA A 83 36.39 19.88 -6.72
CA ALA A 83 36.85 19.51 -5.38
C ALA A 83 37.56 18.15 -5.42
N ALA A 84 38.50 17.90 -4.49
CA ALA A 84 39.32 16.68 -4.41
C ALA A 84 38.87 15.76 -3.24
N PRO A 85 39.15 14.44 -3.28
CA PRO A 85 38.72 13.51 -2.23
C PRO A 85 39.56 13.64 -0.94
N PRO A 86 38.99 13.36 0.24
CA PRO A 86 39.72 13.32 1.51
C PRO A 86 40.58 12.06 1.66
N THR A 87 41.68 12.19 2.41
CA THR A 87 42.74 11.18 2.57
C THR A 87 42.36 10.05 3.54
N THR A 88 42.83 8.84 3.27
CA THR A 88 42.73 7.66 4.16
C THR A 88 43.54 7.79 5.45
N ALA A 89 42.98 7.32 6.57
CA ALA A 89 43.67 7.09 7.84
C ALA A 89 43.79 5.58 8.14
N PRO A 90 44.83 5.11 8.86
CA PRO A 90 45.09 3.69 9.07
C PRO A 90 44.19 3.04 10.14
N PRO A 91 43.94 1.72 10.06
CA PRO A 91 43.15 1.00 11.07
C PRO A 91 43.91 0.81 12.39
N THR A 92 43.19 0.82 13.50
CA THR A 92 43.71 0.46 14.83
C THR A 92 43.14 -0.88 15.29
N THR A 93 43.99 -1.74 15.85
CA THR A 93 43.62 -3.12 16.24
C THR A 93 43.03 -3.16 17.65
N PRO A 94 41.80 -3.67 17.84
CA PRO A 94 41.26 -3.87 19.18
C PRO A 94 41.93 -5.08 19.86
N THR A 95 42.51 -4.87 21.04
CA THR A 95 43.10 -5.95 21.85
C THR A 95 42.01 -6.75 22.56
N THR A 96 41.83 -8.03 22.22
CA THR A 96 40.89 -8.91 22.91
C THR A 96 41.40 -9.27 24.31
N THR A 97 40.61 -8.92 25.33
CA THR A 97 40.79 -9.39 26.72
C THR A 97 39.54 -10.17 27.13
N ALA A 98 39.71 -11.40 27.62
CA ALA A 98 38.59 -12.26 27.99
C ALA A 98 37.98 -11.88 29.36
N PRO A 99 36.65 -11.90 29.53
CA PRO A 99 36.01 -11.69 30.82
C PRO A 99 36.11 -12.96 31.71
N PRO A 100 36.21 -12.81 33.04
CA PRO A 100 36.22 -13.96 33.95
C PRO A 100 34.83 -14.61 34.07
N THR A 101 34.80 -15.94 34.02
CA THR A 101 33.55 -16.71 34.21
C THR A 101 33.10 -16.64 35.67
N THR A 102 31.89 -16.08 35.91
CA THR A 102 31.22 -16.14 37.21
C THR A 102 29.78 -16.61 37.00
N ALA A 103 29.36 -17.69 37.66
CA ALA A 103 28.02 -18.24 37.50
C ALA A 103 26.98 -17.45 38.32
N PRO A 104 25.78 -17.15 37.77
CA PRO A 104 24.71 -16.53 38.52
C PRO A 104 23.99 -17.53 39.45
N PRO A 105 23.53 -17.11 40.63
CA PRO A 105 22.73 -17.98 41.51
C PRO A 105 21.30 -18.18 40.98
N THR A 106 20.74 -19.36 41.23
CA THR A 106 19.35 -19.68 40.86
C THR A 106 18.35 -18.89 41.71
N VAL A 107 17.58 -18.01 41.07
CA VAL A 107 16.42 -17.33 41.67
C VAL A 107 15.14 -17.94 41.10
N ALA A 108 14.18 -18.28 41.96
CA ALA A 108 12.89 -18.83 41.54
C ALA A 108 12.03 -17.75 40.87
N ALA A 109 11.37 -18.11 39.76
CA ALA A 109 10.56 -17.17 38.99
C ALA A 109 9.18 -16.91 39.66
N PRO A 110 8.74 -15.65 39.80
CA PRO A 110 7.38 -15.33 40.22
C PRO A 110 6.39 -15.65 39.09
N THR A 111 5.23 -16.21 39.43
CA THR A 111 4.21 -16.60 38.46
C THR A 111 3.34 -15.39 38.07
N SER A 112 3.77 -14.63 37.06
CA SER A 112 2.95 -13.55 36.48
C SER A 112 1.74 -14.11 35.75
N ALA A 113 0.55 -14.03 36.37
CA ALA A 113 -0.71 -14.27 35.69
C ALA A 113 -1.04 -13.07 34.78
N THR A 114 -1.12 -13.30 33.47
CA THR A 114 -1.44 -12.25 32.49
C THR A 114 -2.93 -11.87 32.57
N PRO A 115 -3.30 -10.59 32.76
CA PRO A 115 -4.70 -10.19 32.68
C PRO A 115 -5.17 -10.21 31.22
N THR A 116 -6.09 -11.11 30.88
CA THR A 116 -6.75 -11.16 29.57
C THR A 116 -7.78 -10.04 29.46
N THR A 117 -7.32 -8.83 29.16
CA THR A 117 -8.18 -7.71 28.77
C THR A 117 -8.39 -7.76 27.26
N ALA A 118 -9.53 -8.31 26.81
CA ALA A 118 -9.93 -8.18 25.42
C ALA A 118 -10.23 -6.69 25.11
N PRO A 119 -9.77 -6.15 23.96
CA PRO A 119 -10.16 -4.80 23.55
C PRO A 119 -11.67 -4.78 23.26
N PRO A 120 -12.41 -3.73 23.64
CA PRO A 120 -13.83 -3.63 23.33
C PRO A 120 -14.03 -3.41 21.84
N THR A 121 -14.44 -4.46 21.12
CA THR A 121 -14.84 -4.39 19.70
C THR A 121 -16.23 -3.76 19.58
N THR A 122 -16.31 -2.49 19.93
CA THR A 122 -17.50 -1.65 19.77
C THR A 122 -17.02 -0.26 19.41
N ALA A 123 -17.09 0.07 18.12
CA ALA A 123 -16.93 1.46 17.69
C ALA A 123 -17.94 2.33 18.48
N PRO A 124 -17.57 3.54 18.91
CA PRO A 124 -18.53 4.44 19.55
C PRO A 124 -19.77 4.61 18.66
N PRO A 125 -21.00 4.57 19.20
CA PRO A 125 -22.19 4.78 18.39
C PRO A 125 -22.07 6.14 17.70
N ALA A 126 -22.32 6.17 16.38
CA ALA A 126 -22.16 7.36 15.57
C ALA A 126 -22.95 8.53 16.20
N PRO A 127 -22.34 9.71 16.39
CA PRO A 127 -22.94 10.80 17.14
C PRO A 127 -24.27 11.21 16.52
N SER A 128 -25.36 10.99 17.24
CA SER A 128 -26.72 11.21 16.74
C SER A 128 -27.07 12.70 16.82
N GLY A 129 -27.04 13.41 15.69
CA GLY A 129 -27.33 14.83 15.61
C GLY A 129 -27.35 15.36 14.18
N ASP A 130 -27.53 16.67 14.04
CA ASP A 130 -27.32 17.36 12.75
C ASP A 130 -25.84 17.25 12.36
N VAL A 131 -25.55 16.63 11.22
CA VAL A 131 -24.21 16.46 10.66
C VAL A 131 -23.49 17.81 10.55
N LYS A 132 -24.21 18.89 10.21
CA LYS A 132 -23.64 20.25 10.12
C LYS A 132 -23.22 20.79 11.49
N ALA A 133 -24.01 20.53 12.53
CA ALA A 133 -23.66 20.89 13.90
C ALA A 133 -22.45 20.09 14.41
N LEU A 134 -22.34 18.81 14.04
CA LEU A 134 -21.22 17.93 14.39
C LEU A 134 -19.92 18.33 13.69
N ILE A 135 -19.97 18.65 12.39
CA ILE A 135 -18.85 19.24 11.64
C ILE A 135 -18.41 20.56 12.29
N GLY A 136 -19.36 21.38 12.76
CA GLY A 136 -19.09 22.62 13.50
C GLY A 136 -18.39 22.45 14.86
N LEU A 137 -18.18 21.22 15.34
CA LEU A 137 -17.38 20.92 16.54
C LEU A 137 -15.94 20.48 16.20
N LEU A 138 -15.60 20.28 14.93
CA LEU A 138 -14.26 19.87 14.52
C LEU A 138 -13.26 21.03 14.69
N PRO A 139 -12.09 20.81 15.34
CA PRO A 139 -11.07 21.84 15.45
C PRO A 139 -10.50 22.22 14.08
N VAL A 140 -10.65 23.48 13.69
CA VAL A 140 -9.97 24.03 12.50
C VAL A 140 -8.50 24.26 12.85
N ALA A 141 -7.60 23.70 12.05
CA ALA A 141 -6.16 23.88 12.12
C ALA A 141 -5.63 24.34 10.76
N ALA A 142 -4.42 24.89 10.73
CA ALA A 142 -3.70 25.12 9.47
C ALA A 142 -3.10 23.81 8.95
N GLU A 143 -3.06 23.67 7.63
CA GLU A 143 -2.33 22.60 6.94
C GLU A 143 -0.83 22.61 7.27
N THR A 144 -0.21 21.43 7.25
CA THR A 144 1.22 21.23 7.50
C THR A 144 1.88 20.37 6.42
N ASP A 145 3.20 20.20 6.50
CA ASP A 145 3.94 19.10 5.85
C ASP A 145 3.91 19.03 4.30
N GLN A 146 3.39 20.03 3.59
CA GLN A 146 3.23 20.06 2.12
C GLN A 146 4.51 19.70 1.35
N ASP A 147 5.63 20.34 1.69
CA ASP A 147 6.94 20.12 1.03
C ASP A 147 7.51 18.69 1.21
N SER A 148 6.91 17.88 2.10
CA SER A 148 7.36 16.51 2.39
C SER A 148 6.46 15.42 1.80
N TYR A 149 5.39 15.80 1.09
CA TYR A 149 4.46 14.86 0.49
C TYR A 149 5.10 14.05 -0.66
N SER A 150 4.83 12.75 -0.70
CA SER A 150 4.98 11.92 -1.89
C SER A 150 3.83 10.92 -1.98
N ARG A 151 3.29 10.72 -3.19
CA ARG A 151 2.18 9.79 -3.44
C ARG A 151 2.55 8.35 -3.11
N ASP A 152 3.81 7.97 -3.32
CA ASP A 152 4.32 6.61 -3.09
C ASP A 152 4.19 6.17 -1.63
N LEU A 153 4.10 7.12 -0.69
CA LEU A 153 3.92 6.86 0.75
C LEU A 153 2.52 6.31 1.10
N PHE A 154 1.59 6.32 0.15
CA PHE A 154 0.24 5.77 0.27
C PHE A 154 0.07 4.40 -0.43
N ALA A 155 1.14 3.84 -1.00
CA ALA A 155 1.10 2.70 -1.93
C ALA A 155 0.30 2.98 -3.23
N GLY A 156 0.37 2.04 -4.17
CA GLY A 156 -0.52 2.02 -5.34
C GLY A 156 -1.83 1.29 -5.05
N TRP A 157 -2.65 1.13 -6.08
CA TRP A 157 -3.77 0.19 -6.06
C TRP A 157 -3.28 -1.23 -5.81
N PHE A 158 -4.06 -2.05 -5.10
CA PHE A 158 -3.72 -3.44 -4.85
C PHE A 158 -4.97 -4.33 -4.80
N ASP A 159 -4.76 -5.62 -5.11
CA ASP A 159 -5.74 -6.68 -4.99
C ASP A 159 -5.77 -7.18 -3.52
N ALA A 160 -6.90 -6.98 -2.83
CA ALA A 160 -7.01 -7.15 -1.37
C ALA A 160 -7.55 -8.54 -0.94
N ASP A 161 -8.21 -9.27 -1.84
CA ASP A 161 -8.75 -10.62 -1.61
C ASP A 161 -8.08 -11.70 -2.46
N ASN A 162 -7.28 -11.29 -3.45
CA ASN A 162 -6.52 -12.07 -4.43
C ASN A 162 -7.41 -12.65 -5.54
N ASN A 163 -8.43 -11.90 -5.98
CA ASN A 163 -9.36 -12.29 -7.05
C ASN A 163 -8.87 -11.96 -8.48
N GLY A 164 -7.87 -11.07 -8.64
CA GLY A 164 -7.34 -10.59 -9.93
C GLY A 164 -7.73 -9.15 -10.29
N CYS A 165 -8.55 -8.49 -9.47
CA CYS A 165 -9.04 -7.12 -9.61
C CYS A 165 -8.31 -6.24 -8.58
N ASP A 166 -7.68 -5.15 -9.01
CA ASP A 166 -7.14 -4.15 -8.07
C ASP A 166 -8.22 -3.15 -7.64
N THR A 167 -7.90 -2.28 -6.68
CA THR A 167 -8.80 -1.22 -6.20
C THR A 167 -9.44 -0.38 -7.31
N ARG A 168 -8.75 -0.13 -8.43
CA ARG A 168 -9.33 0.60 -9.58
C ARG A 168 -10.38 -0.27 -10.27
N CYS A 169 -10.05 -1.53 -10.53
CA CYS A 169 -10.95 -2.50 -11.12
C CYS A 169 -12.21 -2.70 -10.25
N GLU A 170 -12.07 -2.75 -8.92
CA GLU A 170 -13.20 -2.92 -7.98
C GLU A 170 -14.16 -1.70 -8.02
N VAL A 171 -13.63 -0.47 -8.00
CA VAL A 171 -14.47 0.75 -8.12
C VAL A 171 -15.17 0.80 -9.49
N LEU A 172 -14.46 0.47 -10.57
CA LEU A 172 -15.08 0.38 -11.91
C LEU A 172 -16.16 -0.70 -11.97
N ALA A 173 -16.00 -1.83 -11.29
CA ALA A 173 -17.02 -2.86 -11.22
C ALA A 173 -18.25 -2.41 -10.41
N ALA A 174 -18.04 -1.72 -9.28
CA ALA A 174 -19.09 -1.24 -8.39
C ALA A 174 -19.92 -0.08 -8.97
N GLU A 175 -19.28 0.86 -9.68
CA GLU A 175 -19.96 2.01 -10.28
C GLU A 175 -20.49 1.78 -11.70
N ARG A 176 -20.35 0.58 -12.27
CA ARG A 176 -20.89 0.27 -13.59
C ARG A 176 -22.42 0.14 -13.54
N HIS A 177 -23.11 0.99 -14.28
CA HIS A 177 -24.55 0.88 -14.49
C HIS A 177 -24.88 -0.13 -15.60
N ASP A 178 -25.94 -0.93 -15.41
CA ASP A 178 -26.48 -1.83 -16.45
C ASP A 178 -27.05 -1.09 -17.66
N SER A 179 -27.52 0.14 -17.48
CA SER A 179 -27.92 1.04 -18.58
C SER A 179 -27.86 2.50 -18.15
N LEU A 180 -27.54 3.39 -19.09
CA LEU A 180 -27.59 4.85 -18.93
C LEU A 180 -28.30 5.50 -20.13
N PRO A 181 -28.76 6.77 -20.03
CA PRO A 181 -29.34 7.49 -21.16
C PRO A 181 -28.36 7.56 -22.35
N GLY A 182 -28.66 6.83 -23.43
CA GLY A 182 -27.80 6.71 -24.61
C GLY A 182 -26.86 5.50 -24.61
N LEU A 183 -26.70 4.79 -23.48
CA LEU A 183 -25.89 3.57 -23.33
C LEU A 183 -26.77 2.41 -22.82
N PRO A 184 -27.56 1.77 -23.70
CA PRO A 184 -28.49 0.71 -23.30
C PRO A 184 -27.82 -0.61 -22.90
N GLU A 185 -26.53 -0.76 -23.19
CA GLU A 185 -25.69 -1.93 -22.81
C GLU A 185 -24.88 -1.66 -21.51
N GLY A 186 -25.08 -0.49 -20.90
CA GLY A 186 -24.41 -0.07 -19.68
C GLY A 186 -23.14 0.75 -19.89
N GLY A 187 -22.51 1.12 -18.78
CA GLY A 187 -21.36 2.03 -18.74
C GLY A 187 -21.31 2.79 -17.42
N TRP A 188 -20.55 3.88 -17.39
CA TRP A 188 -20.29 4.69 -16.20
C TRP A 188 -20.79 6.12 -16.36
N LEU A 189 -21.09 6.76 -15.23
CA LEU A 189 -21.49 8.17 -15.14
C LEU A 189 -20.47 8.94 -14.29
N SER A 190 -19.63 9.75 -14.93
CA SER A 190 -18.60 10.55 -14.24
C SER A 190 -19.25 11.58 -13.30
N ALA A 191 -18.99 11.43 -12.00
CA ALA A 191 -19.65 12.21 -10.94
C ALA A 191 -19.40 13.73 -11.00
N TYR A 192 -18.32 14.17 -11.66
CA TYR A 192 -17.86 15.56 -11.65
C TYR A 192 -18.31 16.44 -12.84
N ASP A 193 -18.85 15.82 -13.89
CA ASP A 193 -19.32 16.50 -15.10
C ASP A 193 -20.58 15.90 -15.73
N GLY A 194 -21.02 14.72 -15.28
CA GLY A 194 -22.19 14.02 -15.80
C GLY A 194 -21.96 13.36 -17.16
N TYR A 195 -20.69 13.27 -17.60
CA TYR A 195 -20.34 12.55 -18.81
C TYR A 195 -20.59 11.05 -18.63
N SER A 196 -21.27 10.43 -19.60
CA SER A 196 -21.57 8.99 -19.59
C SER A 196 -20.78 8.30 -20.70
N THR A 197 -20.09 7.20 -20.37
CA THR A 197 -19.25 6.47 -21.33
C THR A 197 -19.33 4.94 -21.13
N PRO A 198 -19.25 4.15 -22.22
CA PRO A 198 -19.06 2.70 -22.15
C PRO A 198 -17.57 2.30 -22.13
N ASP A 199 -16.64 3.26 -22.16
CA ASP A 199 -15.20 3.03 -22.19
C ASP A 199 -14.55 3.39 -20.84
N GLU A 200 -14.12 2.37 -20.09
CA GLU A 200 -13.43 2.51 -18.80
C GLU A 200 -12.09 3.27 -18.88
N SER A 201 -11.48 3.39 -20.07
CA SER A 201 -10.20 4.07 -20.25
C SER A 201 -10.30 5.59 -20.29
N GLU A 202 -11.52 6.15 -20.43
CA GLU A 202 -11.78 7.59 -20.31
C GLU A 202 -11.85 8.08 -18.85
N LEU A 203 -11.89 7.14 -17.90
CA LEU A 203 -12.10 7.37 -16.47
C LEU A 203 -10.81 7.19 -15.67
N ASP A 204 -10.47 8.17 -14.84
CA ASP A 204 -9.56 7.99 -13.70
C ASP A 204 -10.40 7.60 -12.46
N ILE A 205 -9.81 6.90 -11.48
CA ILE A 205 -10.39 6.80 -10.13
C ILE A 205 -9.76 7.91 -9.29
N ASP A 206 -10.60 8.78 -8.73
CA ASP A 206 -10.18 9.91 -7.90
C ASP A 206 -10.45 9.66 -6.41
N HIS A 207 -9.51 10.09 -5.57
CA HIS A 207 -9.69 10.15 -4.12
C HIS A 207 -10.49 11.41 -3.79
N LEU A 208 -11.76 11.27 -3.39
CA LEU A 208 -12.65 12.43 -3.16
C LEU A 208 -12.02 13.46 -2.21
N VAL A 209 -11.34 12.97 -1.15
CA VAL A 209 -10.33 13.73 -0.39
C VAL A 209 -8.95 13.38 -0.96
N PRO A 210 -8.25 14.31 -1.66
CA PRO A 210 -6.97 14.01 -2.29
C PRO A 210 -5.91 13.49 -1.30
N LEU A 211 -5.03 12.59 -1.76
CA LEU A 211 -3.95 12.03 -0.92
C LEU A 211 -3.01 13.11 -0.34
N ALA A 212 -2.77 14.20 -1.08
CA ALA A 212 -1.98 15.32 -0.57
C ALA A 212 -2.75 16.19 0.43
N GLU A 213 -4.08 16.38 0.27
CA GLU A 213 -4.90 17.06 1.27
C GLU A 213 -4.99 16.25 2.57
N ALA A 214 -5.14 14.93 2.46
CA ALA A 214 -5.07 14.02 3.60
C ALA A 214 -3.70 14.12 4.29
N TRP A 215 -2.60 14.18 3.53
CA TRP A 215 -1.26 14.40 4.06
C TRP A 215 -1.14 15.72 4.82
N ARG A 216 -1.54 16.84 4.19
CA ARG A 216 -1.52 18.20 4.76
C ARG A 216 -2.41 18.35 5.98
N SER A 217 -3.52 17.61 6.03
CA SER A 217 -4.44 17.48 7.17
C SER A 217 -3.92 16.55 8.28
N GLY A 218 -2.81 15.83 8.08
CA GLY A 218 -2.11 15.08 9.11
C GLY A 218 -1.85 13.59 8.86
N ALA A 219 -2.17 13.05 7.68
CA ALA A 219 -1.74 11.70 7.28
C ALA A 219 -0.21 11.59 7.11
N SER A 220 0.51 12.72 7.11
CA SER A 220 1.95 12.81 7.36
C SER A 220 2.39 12.04 8.60
N ARG A 221 1.55 12.01 9.65
CA ARG A 221 1.82 11.37 10.94
C ARG A 221 1.30 9.93 11.04
N TRP A 222 0.67 9.39 9.99
CA TRP A 222 0.19 8.01 9.98
C TRP A 222 1.32 7.03 9.66
N ASP A 223 1.16 5.77 10.09
CA ASP A 223 1.98 4.68 9.60
C ASP A 223 1.65 4.33 8.13
N PRO A 224 2.53 3.60 7.41
CA PRO A 224 2.29 3.25 6.01
C PRO A 224 1.06 2.37 5.77
N ALA A 225 0.69 1.51 6.72
CA ALA A 225 -0.46 0.61 6.56
C ALA A 225 -1.78 1.39 6.63
N ARG A 226 -1.89 2.36 7.53
CA ARG A 226 -3.03 3.28 7.60
C ARG A 226 -3.14 4.18 6.36
N ARG A 227 -2.01 4.64 5.79
CA ARG A 227 -2.04 5.38 4.51
C ARG A 227 -2.48 4.49 3.34
N ALA A 228 -1.98 3.25 3.26
CA ALA A 228 -2.41 2.30 2.25
C ALA A 228 -3.90 1.95 2.37
N ALA A 229 -4.42 1.76 3.59
CA ALA A 229 -5.84 1.55 3.83
C ALA A 229 -6.68 2.74 3.36
N PHE A 230 -6.35 3.98 3.75
CA PHE A 230 -7.08 5.17 3.30
C PHE A 230 -7.05 5.37 1.78
N ALA A 231 -5.92 5.08 1.12
CA ALA A 231 -5.81 5.20 -0.32
C ALA A 231 -6.53 4.08 -1.10
N ASN A 232 -6.99 3.02 -0.42
CA ASN A 232 -7.65 1.86 -0.99
C ASN A 232 -8.91 1.48 -0.19
N ASP A 233 -9.59 2.49 0.36
CA ASP A 233 -10.77 2.32 1.21
C ASP A 233 -11.99 2.03 0.32
N LEU A 234 -12.49 0.79 0.36
CA LEU A 234 -13.70 0.36 -0.34
C LEU A 234 -14.91 0.20 0.61
N ASP A 235 -14.74 0.48 1.92
CA ASP A 235 -15.81 0.36 2.91
C ASP A 235 -16.75 1.59 2.89
N ALA A 236 -16.28 2.73 2.36
CA ALA A 236 -17.05 3.95 2.15
C ALA A 236 -17.11 4.30 0.65
N PRO A 237 -18.25 4.09 -0.05
CA PRO A 237 -18.34 4.27 -1.52
C PRO A 237 -17.97 5.68 -2.02
N GLU A 238 -18.09 6.72 -1.19
CA GLU A 238 -17.70 8.08 -1.52
C GLU A 238 -16.18 8.37 -1.42
N SER A 239 -15.35 7.41 -0.99
CA SER A 239 -13.88 7.59 -0.85
C SER A 239 -13.17 7.69 -2.22
N LEU A 240 -13.63 6.89 -3.18
CA LEU A 240 -13.00 6.55 -4.45
C LEU A 240 -14.09 6.51 -5.52
N ILE A 241 -14.01 7.41 -6.51
CA ILE A 241 -15.07 7.59 -7.51
C ILE A 241 -14.51 7.63 -8.93
N ALA A 242 -15.23 7.05 -9.89
CA ALA A 242 -14.88 7.09 -11.31
C ALA A 242 -15.32 8.40 -11.93
N VAL A 243 -14.36 9.13 -12.48
CA VAL A 243 -14.56 10.48 -13.02
C VAL A 243 -13.73 10.64 -14.30
N THR A 244 -14.14 11.53 -15.20
CA THR A 244 -13.35 11.78 -16.41
C THR A 244 -11.93 12.18 -16.06
N ALA A 245 -10.95 11.61 -16.77
CA ALA A 245 -9.54 11.95 -16.56
C ALA A 245 -9.26 13.47 -16.66
N ALA A 246 -10.08 14.21 -17.41
CA ALA A 246 -10.02 15.67 -17.50
C ALA A 246 -10.51 16.40 -16.23
N THR A 247 -11.55 15.91 -15.54
CA THR A 247 -12.03 16.52 -14.29
C THR A 247 -11.12 16.18 -13.11
N ASN A 248 -10.67 14.93 -13.00
CA ASN A 248 -9.65 14.51 -12.03
C ASN A 248 -8.40 15.41 -12.09
N ARG A 249 -7.83 15.58 -13.28
CA ARG A 249 -6.64 16.43 -13.50
C ARG A 249 -6.92 17.93 -13.33
N SER A 250 -8.19 18.35 -13.36
CA SER A 250 -8.61 19.72 -13.01
C SER A 250 -8.75 19.92 -11.49
N LYS A 251 -9.08 18.87 -10.73
CA LYS A 251 -9.10 18.89 -9.25
C LYS A 251 -7.68 18.83 -8.68
N SER A 252 -6.81 18.02 -9.28
CA SER A 252 -5.45 17.74 -8.78
C SER A 252 -5.52 17.32 -7.31
N ASP A 253 -4.90 18.09 -6.44
CA ASP A 253 -4.81 17.91 -4.99
C ASP A 253 -5.46 19.08 -4.24
N SER A 254 -6.57 19.60 -4.78
CA SER A 254 -7.35 20.70 -4.20
C SER A 254 -8.54 20.19 -3.39
N ASP A 255 -8.77 20.83 -2.25
CA ASP A 255 -9.97 20.72 -1.43
C ASP A 255 -11.21 21.41 -2.07
N PRO A 256 -12.41 21.28 -1.46
CA PRO A 256 -13.63 21.96 -1.89
C PRO A 256 -13.61 23.51 -1.84
N SER A 257 -12.55 24.15 -1.31
CA SER A 257 -12.36 25.60 -1.36
C SER A 257 -11.55 26.03 -2.60
N GLY A 258 -10.58 25.22 -3.02
CA GLY A 258 -9.78 25.43 -4.23
C GLY A 258 -10.47 24.94 -5.51
N TRP A 259 -11.23 23.84 -5.44
CA TRP A 259 -11.91 23.25 -6.60
C TRP A 259 -13.28 22.69 -6.25
N GLN A 260 -14.25 22.80 -7.17
CA GLN A 260 -15.56 22.15 -7.08
C GLN A 260 -15.96 21.59 -8.45
N PRO A 261 -16.68 20.46 -8.50
CA PRO A 261 -17.19 19.93 -9.76
C PRO A 261 -18.17 20.92 -10.38
N ARG A 262 -18.27 20.92 -11.72
CA ARG A 262 -19.35 21.67 -12.38
C ARG A 262 -20.67 21.00 -12.03
N THR A 263 -21.62 21.78 -11.54
CA THR A 263 -22.90 21.25 -11.05
C THR A 263 -23.57 20.39 -12.12
N LEU A 264 -23.80 19.12 -11.77
CA LEU A 264 -24.59 18.20 -12.60
C LEU A 264 -25.94 18.87 -12.92
N PRO A 265 -26.43 18.80 -14.18
CA PRO A 265 -27.77 19.28 -14.50
C PRO A 265 -28.80 18.65 -13.57
N THR A 266 -29.68 19.47 -12.99
CA THR A 266 -30.63 19.06 -11.94
C THR A 266 -31.60 17.98 -12.46
N GLY A 267 -31.25 16.72 -12.24
CA GLY A 267 -31.99 15.58 -12.82
C GLY A 267 -31.25 14.23 -12.86
N ALA A 268 -30.01 14.13 -12.36
CA ALA A 268 -29.37 12.83 -12.17
C ALA A 268 -30.25 11.91 -11.29
N PRO A 269 -30.47 10.65 -11.66
CA PRO A 269 -31.31 9.74 -10.88
C PRO A 269 -30.65 9.44 -9.53
N THR A 270 -31.43 9.53 -8.46
CA THR A 270 -30.97 9.08 -7.13
C THR A 270 -30.67 7.58 -7.19
N PRO A 271 -29.51 7.09 -6.69
CA PRO A 271 -29.23 5.66 -6.66
C PRO A 271 -30.32 4.93 -5.86
N PRO A 272 -30.72 3.71 -6.29
CA PRO A 272 -31.78 2.97 -5.63
C PRO A 272 -31.38 2.63 -4.20
N THR A 273 -32.23 3.01 -3.23
CA THR A 273 -32.04 2.63 -1.83
C THR A 273 -32.40 1.15 -1.67
N GLY A 274 -31.38 0.30 -1.46
CA GLY A 274 -31.52 -1.11 -1.06
C GLY A 274 -31.75 -1.28 0.43
#